data_AF-A0A6A4RGF0-F1
#
_entry.id   AF-A0A6A4RGF0-F1
#
_cell.length_a   1.000
_cell.length_b   1.000
_cell.length_c   1.000
_cell.angle_alpha   90.00
_cell.angle_beta   90.00
_cell.angle_gamma   90.00
#
_symmetry.space_group_name_H-M   'P 1'
#
loop_
_entity.id
_entity.type
_entity.pdbx_description
1 polymer ?
#
loop_
_entity_poly.entity_id
_entity_poly.type
_entity_poly.pdbx_seq_one_letter_code
_entity_poly.pdbx_strand_id
1 'polypeptide(L)'
;MLLAHLKTVLCHVPSPLSQVDDISVFLPVSLADGRVRAHQNGINIVIETDFSLKLTYDCEAGVLLQIPSTYHSSPRGFCGNYNDDVSDELPSGGKRLEDATAAWVETKDNTSCETGCGSSACPGPDEPNNPKAKKACKIIRAKRGPFTGCHSTVTPTPHYDACVRQEL
;
A
#
# COMPACT_ATOMS: atom_id res chain seq x y z
N MET A 1 19.21 0.07 -5.80
CA MET A 1 19.94 1.30 -5.48
C MET A 1 19.11 2.58 -5.68
N LEU A 2 18.18 2.65 -6.64
CA LEU A 2 17.33 3.84 -6.86
C LEU A 2 16.30 4.14 -5.74
N LEU A 3 15.83 3.12 -5.02
CA LEU A 3 14.89 3.28 -3.89
C LEU A 3 15.57 3.78 -2.60
N ALA A 4 16.90 3.74 -2.51
CA ALA A 4 17.63 4.25 -1.33
C ALA A 4 17.70 5.79 -1.27
N HIS A 5 17.30 6.46 -2.35
CA HIS A 5 17.22 7.93 -2.46
C HIS A 5 15.78 8.46 -2.41
N LEU A 6 14.77 7.59 -2.30
CA LEU A 6 13.42 8.00 -1.90
C LEU A 6 13.35 8.06 -0.38
N LYS A 7 14.32 8.77 0.24
CA LYS A 7 14.31 9.05 1.67
C LYS A 7 13.16 10.02 1.94
N THR A 8 12.00 9.41 2.10
CA THR A 8 10.93 9.87 2.99
C THR A 8 10.21 11.11 2.47
N VAL A 9 9.23 10.89 1.58
CA VAL A 9 8.13 11.85 1.42
C VAL A 9 7.16 11.67 2.58
N LEU A 10 7.29 12.48 3.62
CA LEU A 10 6.34 12.50 4.74
C LEU A 10 5.29 13.57 4.49
N CYS A 11 4.01 13.18 4.56
CA CYS A 11 2.94 14.14 4.68
C CYS A 11 2.83 14.61 6.13
N HIS A 12 2.64 15.90 6.35
CA HIS A 12 2.26 16.41 7.66
C HIS A 12 0.84 16.96 7.61
N VAL A 13 -0.19 16.11 7.73
CA VAL A 13 -1.60 16.55 7.78
C VAL A 13 -1.87 17.15 9.17
N PRO A 14 -2.44 18.37 9.30
CA PRO A 14 -3.20 19.16 8.31
C PRO A 14 -2.39 20.22 7.55
N SER A 15 -1.07 20.24 7.66
CA SER A 15 -0.24 21.20 6.96
C SER A 15 -0.03 20.83 5.48
N PRO A 16 0.11 21.83 4.59
CA PRO A 16 0.48 21.60 3.19
C PRO A 16 1.98 21.27 3.03
N LEU A 17 2.74 21.15 4.13
CA LEU A 17 4.16 20.88 4.10
C LEU A 17 4.39 19.36 3.98
N SER A 18 5.15 18.98 2.98
CA SER A 18 5.72 17.64 2.84
C SER A 18 7.20 17.71 3.14
N GLN A 19 7.77 16.68 3.76
CA GLN A 19 9.23 16.58 3.89
C GLN A 19 9.78 15.79 2.70
N VAL A 20 10.88 16.23 2.10
CA VAL A 20 11.61 15.54 1.03
C VAL A 20 13.09 15.64 1.37
N ASP A 21 13.79 14.51 1.53
CA ASP A 21 15.20 14.50 1.94
C ASP A 21 15.46 15.40 3.16
N ASP A 22 14.60 15.26 4.18
CA ASP A 22 14.59 16.06 5.41
C ASP A 22 14.21 17.56 5.27
N ILE A 23 13.91 18.04 4.06
CA ILE A 23 13.55 19.44 3.79
C ILE A 23 12.03 19.59 3.65
N SER A 24 11.43 20.54 4.37
CA SER A 24 10.01 20.89 4.20
C SER A 24 9.78 21.67 2.90
N VAL A 25 8.90 21.17 2.06
CA VAL A 25 8.51 21.76 0.77
C VAL A 25 6.99 21.88 0.65
N PHE A 26 6.53 22.86 -0.13
CA PHE A 26 5.14 22.92 -0.58
C PHE A 26 4.99 22.17 -1.90
N LEU A 27 3.89 21.43 -2.04
CA LEU A 27 3.57 20.75 -3.29
C LEU A 27 2.75 21.66 -4.22
N PRO A 28 2.91 21.56 -5.56
CA PRO A 28 3.75 20.60 -6.28
C PRO A 28 5.24 20.99 -6.26
N VAL A 29 6.11 19.99 -6.29
CA VAL A 29 7.56 20.16 -6.38
C VAL A 29 8.13 19.29 -7.50
N SER A 30 9.20 19.79 -8.12
CA SER A 30 10.02 19.05 -9.07
C SER A 30 11.44 18.95 -8.53
N LEU A 31 11.97 17.73 -8.50
CA LEU A 31 13.23 17.37 -7.89
C LEU A 31 14.13 16.72 -8.94
N ALA A 32 15.43 16.68 -8.66
CA ALA A 32 16.44 16.02 -9.50
C ALA A 32 16.33 16.41 -10.99
N ASP A 33 16.19 17.71 -11.26
CA ASP A 33 16.07 18.28 -12.61
C ASP A 33 14.85 17.79 -13.40
N GLY A 34 13.72 17.57 -12.72
CA GLY A 34 12.48 17.12 -13.37
C GLY A 34 12.24 15.62 -13.32
N ARG A 35 13.23 14.84 -12.87
CA ARG A 35 13.15 13.37 -12.86
C ARG A 35 12.19 12.80 -11.82
N VAL A 36 11.93 13.56 -10.75
CA VAL A 36 10.93 13.22 -9.74
C VAL A 36 10.00 14.39 -9.56
N ARG A 37 8.69 14.12 -9.57
CA ARG A 37 7.65 15.13 -9.34
C ARG A 37 6.73 14.64 -8.24
N ALA A 38 6.46 15.49 -7.26
CA ALA A 38 5.49 15.21 -6.21
C ALA A 38 4.38 16.26 -6.25
N HIS A 39 3.13 15.83 -6.12
CA HIS A 39 1.98 16.71 -6.12
C HIS A 39 0.84 16.12 -5.27
N GLN A 40 -0.06 16.99 -4.82
CA GLN A 40 -1.26 16.57 -4.10
C GLN A 40 -2.41 16.30 -5.08
N ASN A 41 -3.12 15.20 -4.87
CA ASN A 41 -4.36 14.87 -5.57
C ASN A 41 -5.43 14.42 -4.55
N GLY A 42 -6.32 15.34 -4.18
CA GLY A 42 -7.26 15.13 -3.08
C GLY A 42 -6.51 14.94 -1.76
N ILE A 43 -6.81 13.84 -1.06
CA ILE A 43 -6.11 13.47 0.19
C ILE A 43 -4.74 12.81 -0.06
N ASN A 44 -4.43 12.48 -1.31
CA ASN A 44 -3.23 11.70 -1.61
C ASN A 44 -2.06 12.59 -2.03
N ILE A 45 -0.86 12.15 -1.69
CA ILE A 45 0.37 12.58 -2.35
C ILE A 45 0.73 11.61 -3.45
N VAL A 46 0.97 12.15 -4.64
CA VAL A 46 1.35 11.40 -5.83
C VAL A 46 2.77 11.76 -6.20
N ILE A 47 3.63 10.75 -6.29
CA ILE A 47 5.03 10.86 -6.71
C ILE A 47 5.18 10.13 -8.03
N GLU A 48 5.68 10.83 -9.05
CA GLU A 48 5.91 10.31 -10.39
C GLU A 48 7.37 10.48 -10.77
N THR A 49 7.92 9.47 -11.42
CA THR A 49 9.30 9.48 -11.92
C THR A 49 9.34 9.55 -13.45
N ASP A 50 10.47 10.00 -13.99
CA ASP A 50 10.74 10.03 -15.44
C ASP A 50 10.83 8.63 -16.07
N PHE A 51 11.15 7.61 -15.27
CA PHE A 51 11.07 6.19 -15.65
C PHE A 51 9.69 5.56 -15.36
N SER A 52 8.64 6.39 -15.22
CA SER A 52 7.23 5.99 -15.18
C SER A 52 6.80 5.12 -13.98
N LEU A 53 7.54 5.13 -12.87
CA LEU A 53 6.98 4.66 -11.60
C LEU A 53 6.07 5.74 -11.02
N LYS A 54 4.96 5.29 -10.42
CA LYS A 54 4.03 6.16 -9.72
C LYS A 54 3.66 5.59 -8.36
N LEU A 55 3.92 6.37 -7.31
CA LEU A 55 3.53 6.07 -5.94
C LEU A 55 2.41 7.02 -5.54
N THR A 56 1.34 6.48 -4.98
CA THR A 56 0.26 7.26 -4.38
C THR A 56 0.14 6.85 -2.92
N TYR A 57 0.20 7.83 -2.02
CA TYR A 57 0.11 7.62 -0.58
C TYR A 57 -1.00 8.52 -0.01
N ASP A 58 -1.89 7.95 0.79
CA ASP A 58 -3.02 8.66 1.41
C ASP A 58 -2.65 9.44 2.69
N CYS A 59 -1.36 9.48 3.04
CA CYS A 59 -0.85 10.12 4.25
C CYS A 59 -1.28 9.46 5.57
N GLU A 60 -1.89 8.28 5.51
CA GLU A 60 -2.30 7.49 6.68
C GLU A 60 -1.66 6.10 6.61
N ALA A 61 -2.19 5.22 5.75
CA ALA A 61 -1.75 3.82 5.67
C ALA A 61 -1.78 3.23 4.25
N GLY A 62 -2.56 3.82 3.33
CA GLY A 62 -2.76 3.31 2.00
C GLY A 62 -1.65 3.73 1.04
N VAL A 63 -0.93 2.74 0.49
CA VAL A 63 0.08 2.93 -0.54
C VAL A 63 -0.31 2.17 -1.81
N LEU A 64 -0.35 2.87 -2.94
CA LEU A 64 -0.50 2.28 -4.27
C LEU A 64 0.75 2.55 -5.11
N LEU A 65 1.42 1.48 -5.52
CA LEU A 65 2.56 1.53 -6.43
C LEU A 65 2.13 1.03 -7.81
N GLN A 66 2.30 1.86 -8.84
CA GLN A 66 2.08 1.50 -10.23
C GLN A 66 3.44 1.34 -10.91
N ILE A 67 3.70 0.13 -11.40
CA ILE A 67 4.95 -0.26 -12.05
C ILE A 67 4.67 -0.56 -13.53
N PRO A 68 5.41 0.03 -14.49
CA PRO A 68 5.30 -0.33 -15.90
C PRO A 68 5.67 -1.79 -16.15
N SER A 69 5.05 -2.40 -17.17
CA SER A 69 5.33 -3.78 -17.57
C SER A 69 6.77 -4.04 -18.00
N THR A 70 7.55 -2.99 -18.31
CA THR A 70 8.99 -3.10 -18.59
C THR A 70 9.80 -3.61 -17.41
N TYR A 71 9.25 -3.58 -16.20
CA TYR A 71 9.87 -4.12 -14.99
C TYR A 71 9.41 -5.55 -14.67
N HIS A 72 8.75 -6.26 -15.59
CA HIS A 72 8.35 -7.66 -15.38
C HIS A 72 9.51 -8.50 -14.82
N SER A 73 9.22 -9.35 -13.83
CA SER A 73 10.17 -10.21 -13.12
C SER A 73 11.33 -9.49 -12.40
N SER A 74 11.28 -8.15 -12.25
CA SER A 74 12.37 -7.34 -11.67
C SER A 74 12.15 -6.92 -10.21
N PRO A 75 10.94 -6.53 -9.76
CA PRO A 75 10.67 -6.22 -8.37
C PRO A 75 11.05 -7.35 -7.42
N ARG A 76 11.36 -6.98 -6.17
CA ARG A 76 11.51 -7.89 -5.03
C ARG A 76 11.00 -7.17 -3.80
N GLY A 77 10.18 -7.82 -2.99
CA GLY A 77 9.66 -7.27 -1.73
C GLY A 77 8.26 -7.77 -1.40
N PHE A 78 7.51 -6.99 -0.62
CA PHE A 78 6.15 -7.35 -0.20
C PHE A 78 5.12 -7.41 -1.33
N CYS A 79 5.36 -6.68 -2.42
CA CYS A 79 4.55 -6.77 -3.63
C CYS A 79 4.98 -7.92 -4.55
N GLY A 80 5.87 -8.79 -4.07
CA GLY A 80 6.35 -9.96 -4.78
C GLY A 80 7.39 -9.67 -5.85
N ASN A 81 7.38 -10.47 -6.92
CA ASN A 81 8.39 -10.45 -7.98
C ASN A 81 7.84 -10.03 -9.36
N TYR A 82 6.52 -9.93 -9.51
CA TYR A 82 5.85 -9.45 -10.73
C TYR A 82 6.17 -10.29 -11.98
N ASN A 83 6.09 -11.62 -11.86
CA ASN A 83 6.33 -12.57 -12.96
C ASN A 83 5.04 -13.26 -13.48
N ASP A 84 3.87 -12.83 -13.02
CA ASP A 84 2.53 -13.40 -13.28
C ASP A 84 2.25 -14.76 -12.59
N ASP A 85 3.15 -15.26 -11.75
CA ASP A 85 2.96 -16.47 -10.95
C ASP A 85 2.58 -16.12 -9.50
N VAL A 86 1.28 -16.09 -9.23
CA VAL A 86 0.75 -15.80 -7.88
C VAL A 86 1.23 -16.77 -6.78
N SER A 87 1.79 -17.93 -7.14
CA SER A 87 2.21 -18.95 -6.18
C SER A 87 3.53 -18.60 -5.47
N ASP A 88 4.34 -17.71 -6.04
CA ASP A 88 5.67 -17.32 -5.50
C ASP A 88 5.77 -15.85 -5.08
N GLU A 89 4.66 -15.10 -5.13
CA GLU A 89 4.63 -13.66 -4.81
C GLU A 89 4.82 -13.38 -3.32
N LEU A 90 4.49 -14.34 -2.44
CA LEU A 90 4.79 -14.20 -1.02
C LEU A 90 6.28 -14.48 -0.79
N PRO A 91 7.05 -13.53 -0.22
CA PRO A 91 8.48 -13.70 0.05
C PRO A 91 8.80 -14.81 1.07
N SER A 92 7.77 -15.55 1.53
CA SER A 92 7.90 -16.55 2.55
C SER A 92 8.34 -17.93 2.03
N GLY A 93 8.19 -18.24 0.73
CA GLY A 93 8.54 -19.58 0.22
C GLY A 93 7.91 -20.73 1.04
N GLY A 94 6.73 -20.49 1.62
CA GLY A 94 6.06 -21.41 2.55
C GLY A 94 6.24 -21.12 4.06
N LYS A 95 6.99 -20.09 4.47
CA LYS A 95 7.08 -19.62 5.88
C LYS A 95 5.86 -18.77 6.28
N ARG A 96 5.66 -18.51 7.58
CA ARG A 96 4.64 -17.56 8.04
C ARG A 96 5.00 -16.16 7.51
N LEU A 97 4.00 -15.39 7.10
CA LEU A 97 4.17 -14.02 6.62
C LEU A 97 4.93 -13.15 7.63
N GLU A 98 4.69 -13.35 8.92
CA GLU A 98 5.37 -12.64 10.01
C GLU A 98 6.89 -12.89 10.05
N ASP A 99 7.32 -14.12 9.77
CA ASP A 99 8.76 -14.45 9.72
C ASP A 99 9.43 -13.82 8.49
N ALA A 100 8.67 -13.71 7.39
CA ALA A 100 9.14 -13.05 6.18
C ALA A 100 9.17 -11.53 6.33
N THR A 101 8.24 -10.93 7.09
CA THR A 101 8.19 -9.48 7.32
C THR A 101 9.24 -9.00 8.32
N ALA A 102 9.65 -9.84 9.28
CA ALA A 102 10.66 -9.48 10.28
C ALA A 102 12.00 -9.06 9.66
N ALA A 103 12.38 -9.67 8.52
CA ALA A 103 13.61 -9.32 7.80
C ALA A 103 13.60 -7.93 7.16
N TRP A 104 12.43 -7.27 7.08
CA TRP A 104 12.23 -5.97 6.45
C TRP A 104 11.92 -4.86 7.47
N VAL A 105 11.92 -5.18 8.77
CA VAL A 105 11.78 -4.16 9.81
C VAL A 105 13.06 -3.33 9.87
N GLU A 106 12.95 -2.04 9.56
CA GLU A 106 14.02 -1.09 9.84
C GLU A 106 13.95 -0.63 11.30
N THR A 107 15.06 -0.76 12.02
CA THR A 107 15.24 -0.18 13.34
C THR A 107 15.81 1.23 13.19
N LYS A 108 15.04 2.23 13.61
CA LYS A 108 15.46 3.64 13.61
C LYS A 108 15.23 4.25 14.99
N ASP A 109 16.20 4.99 15.49
CA ASP A 109 16.10 5.87 16.68
C ASP A 109 15.34 5.28 17.88
N ASN A 110 15.83 4.17 18.44
CA ASN A 110 15.26 3.51 19.63
C ASN A 110 13.79 3.07 19.52
N THR A 111 13.20 3.10 18.31
CA THR A 111 11.85 2.61 18.06
C THR A 111 11.94 1.18 17.53
N SER A 112 11.43 0.22 18.31
CA SER A 112 11.31 -1.17 17.89
C SER A 112 9.90 -1.40 17.35
N CYS A 113 9.79 -1.70 16.06
CA CYS A 113 8.55 -2.18 15.47
C CYS A 113 8.50 -3.70 15.61
N GLU A 114 7.48 -4.22 16.30
CA GLU A 114 7.21 -5.66 16.32
C GLU A 114 6.43 -6.05 15.06
N THR A 115 6.79 -7.17 14.45
CA THR A 115 6.00 -7.75 13.35
C THR A 115 4.86 -8.59 13.89
N GLY A 116 3.74 -8.60 13.18
CA GLY A 116 2.56 -9.38 13.56
C GLY A 116 1.87 -8.79 14.78
N CYS A 117 1.31 -9.65 15.64
CA CYS A 117 0.53 -9.22 16.81
C CYS A 117 1.36 -9.22 18.11
N GLY A 118 2.69 -9.14 17.98
CA GLY A 118 3.62 -9.14 19.10
C GLY A 118 3.47 -10.38 19.97
N SER A 119 3.34 -10.18 21.28
CA SER A 119 3.09 -11.26 22.26
C SER A 119 1.64 -11.75 22.29
N SER A 120 0.71 -11.06 21.61
CA SER A 120 -0.69 -11.47 21.53
C SER A 120 -0.94 -12.41 20.36
N ALA A 121 -1.93 -13.30 20.49
CA ALA A 121 -2.39 -14.09 19.36
C ALA A 121 -3.00 -13.15 18.33
N CYS A 122 -2.56 -13.26 17.07
CA CYS A 122 -3.26 -12.53 16.03
C CYS A 122 -4.73 -12.93 16.00
N PRO A 123 -5.64 -11.97 15.74
CA PRO A 123 -7.03 -12.29 15.49
C PRO A 123 -7.06 -13.43 14.49
N GLY A 124 -7.72 -14.53 14.89
CA GLY A 124 -7.83 -15.68 14.01
C GLY A 124 -8.51 -15.29 12.70
N PRO A 125 -8.49 -16.17 11.68
CA PRO A 125 -9.30 -15.97 10.47
C PRO A 125 -10.81 -16.07 10.74
N ASP A 126 -11.24 -15.90 12.00
CA ASP A 126 -12.62 -15.85 12.41
C ASP A 126 -13.34 -14.98 11.39
N GLU A 127 -14.29 -15.60 10.70
CA GLU A 127 -15.18 -14.89 9.79
C GLU A 127 -15.58 -13.62 10.56
N PRO A 128 -15.33 -12.41 10.04
CA PRO A 128 -15.72 -11.21 10.75
C PRO A 128 -17.23 -11.25 10.88
N ASN A 129 -17.71 -11.83 11.97
CA ASN A 129 -19.12 -12.02 12.26
C ASN A 129 -19.67 -10.76 12.89
N ASN A 130 -19.16 -9.62 12.41
CA ASN A 130 -19.70 -8.30 12.67
C ASN A 130 -20.84 -8.09 11.67
N PRO A 131 -22.12 -8.23 12.09
CA PRO A 131 -23.24 -8.11 11.17
C PRO A 131 -23.39 -6.69 10.62
N LYS A 132 -22.86 -5.68 11.34
CA LYS A 132 -22.84 -4.29 10.88
C LYS A 132 -21.86 -4.13 9.72
N ALA A 133 -20.64 -4.66 9.84
CA ALA A 133 -19.65 -4.68 8.76
C ALA A 133 -20.19 -5.41 7.52
N LYS A 134 -20.72 -6.63 7.69
CA LYS A 134 -21.37 -7.39 6.61
C LYS A 134 -22.50 -6.60 5.95
N LYS A 135 -23.27 -5.82 6.72
CA LYS A 135 -24.35 -4.97 6.18
C LYS A 135 -23.80 -3.78 5.39
N ALA A 136 -22.79 -3.09 5.90
CA ALA A 136 -22.17 -1.94 5.24
C ALA A 136 -21.47 -2.34 3.93
N CYS A 137 -20.65 -3.39 3.96
CA CYS A 137 -19.85 -3.82 2.82
C CYS A 137 -20.67 -4.45 1.67
N LYS A 138 -21.93 -4.84 1.89
CA LYS A 138 -22.80 -5.46 0.87
C LYS A 138 -22.92 -4.65 -0.42
N ILE A 139 -22.75 -3.33 -0.35
CA ILE A 139 -22.79 -2.45 -1.53
C ILE A 139 -21.76 -2.86 -2.60
N ILE A 140 -20.61 -3.40 -2.21
CA ILE A 140 -19.54 -3.85 -3.11
C ILE A 140 -20.02 -4.97 -4.04
N ARG A 141 -20.85 -5.89 -3.53
CA ARG A 141 -21.36 -7.07 -4.26
C ARG A 141 -22.77 -6.88 -4.82
N ALA A 142 -23.36 -5.69 -4.67
CA ALA A 142 -24.73 -5.46 -5.08
C ALA A 142 -24.88 -5.58 -6.60
N LYS A 143 -25.78 -6.47 -7.05
CA LYS A 143 -26.10 -6.66 -8.48
C LYS A 143 -26.66 -5.40 -9.16
N ARG A 144 -27.14 -4.46 -8.35
CA ARG A 144 -27.57 -3.12 -8.76
C ARG A 144 -26.95 -2.13 -7.77
N GLY A 145 -26.21 -1.15 -8.27
CA GLY A 145 -25.55 -0.17 -7.43
C GLY A 145 -24.39 0.51 -8.14
N PRO A 146 -23.65 1.37 -7.43
CA PRO A 146 -22.59 2.19 -8.03
C PRO A 146 -21.44 1.35 -8.60
N PHE A 147 -21.19 0.15 -8.06
CA PHE A 147 -20.08 -0.70 -8.48
C PHE A 147 -20.44 -1.71 -9.57
N THR A 148 -21.72 -1.84 -9.95
CA THR A 148 -22.17 -2.89 -10.88
C THR A 148 -21.45 -2.84 -12.23
N GLY A 149 -21.15 -1.65 -12.75
CA GLY A 149 -20.40 -1.49 -13.99
C GLY A 149 -18.97 -2.06 -13.95
N CYS A 150 -18.37 -2.13 -12.76
CA CYS A 150 -17.00 -2.60 -12.57
C CYS A 150 -16.91 -4.12 -12.37
N HIS A 151 -18.01 -4.81 -12.08
CA HIS A 151 -18.01 -6.23 -11.70
C HIS A 151 -17.49 -7.17 -12.81
N SER A 152 -17.52 -6.73 -14.07
CA SER A 152 -16.97 -7.47 -15.21
C SER A 152 -15.44 -7.36 -15.33
N THR A 153 -14.85 -6.31 -14.76
CA THR A 153 -13.41 -6.02 -14.80
C THR A 153 -12.73 -6.35 -13.48
N VAL A 154 -13.44 -6.17 -12.36
CA VAL A 154 -12.94 -6.34 -11.00
C VAL A 154 -13.86 -7.28 -10.25
N THR A 155 -13.33 -8.42 -9.82
CA THR A 155 -14.07 -9.42 -9.05
C THR A 155 -14.49 -8.85 -7.69
N PRO A 156 -15.79 -8.80 -7.34
CA PRO A 156 -16.24 -8.10 -6.12
C PRO A 156 -15.88 -8.78 -4.80
N THR A 157 -15.71 -10.11 -4.81
CA THR A 157 -15.60 -10.92 -3.58
C THR A 157 -14.37 -10.55 -2.73
N PRO A 158 -13.13 -10.48 -3.26
CA PRO A 158 -11.96 -10.11 -2.46
C PRO A 158 -12.09 -8.74 -1.77
N HIS A 159 -12.70 -7.76 -2.46
CA HIS A 159 -12.92 -6.42 -1.91
C HIS A 159 -13.98 -6.40 -0.82
N TYR A 160 -15.04 -7.19 -0.96
CA TYR A 160 -16.03 -7.37 0.10
C TYR A 160 -15.41 -8.00 1.33
N ASP A 161 -14.65 -9.09 1.17
CA ASP A 161 -14.04 -9.80 2.29
C ASP A 161 -13.03 -8.90 3.03
N ALA A 162 -12.26 -8.08 2.28
CA ALA A 162 -11.36 -7.09 2.86
C ALA A 162 -12.11 -6.01 3.66
N CYS A 163 -13.19 -5.44 3.10
CA CYS A 163 -14.03 -4.46 3.78
C CYS A 163 -14.58 -4.99 5.11
N VAL A 164 -15.10 -6.24 5.12
CA VAL A 164 -15.69 -6.79 6.35
C VAL A 164 -14.63 -7.04 7.43
N ARG A 165 -13.37 -7.34 7.04
CA ARG A 165 -12.24 -7.50 7.98
C ARG A 165 -11.76 -6.17 8.58
N GLN A 166 -11.81 -5.08 7.82
CA GLN A 166 -11.33 -3.76 8.27
C GLN A 166 -12.26 -3.09 9.28
N GLU A 167 -13.52 -3.52 9.36
CA GLU A 167 -14.54 -3.01 10.28
C GLU A 167 -14.64 -3.84 11.59
N LEU A 168 -13.52 -4.45 12.01
CA LEU A 168 -13.39 -5.21 13.27
C LEU A 168 -12.86 -4.34 14.41
#